data_AF-A0A8S4AVZ7-F1
#
_entry.id   AF-A0A8S4AVZ7-F1
#
_cell.length_a   1.000
_cell.length_b   1.000
_cell.length_c   1.000
_cell.angle_alpha   90.00
_cell.angle_beta   90.00
_cell.angle_gamma   90.00
#
_symmetry.space_group_name_H-M   'P 1'
#
loop_
_entity.id
_entity.type
_entity.pdbx_description
1 polymer ?
#
loop_
_entity_poly.entity_id
_entity_poly.type
_entity_poly.pdbx_seq_one_letter_code
_entity_poly.pdbx_strand_id
1 'polypeptide(L)'
;MEETFEQRKKYCLNKLDLSKKGSVDEDIQHVVYLINSCKDLFTTSSCSGRIILFDGFPNNSDVQKKGCVWLFVAHSKCTFDDLMSGLSRSTNDAVLKFEPFVLHVQCRRLEDAQLMVLQESSGCPVLR
;
A
#
# COMPACT_ATOMS: atom_id res chain seq x y z
N MET A 1 -0.92 -2.96 -30.97
CA MET A 1 0.54 -2.98 -30.76
C MET A 1 0.74 -3.08 -29.26
N GLU A 2 1.47 -4.08 -28.80
CA GLU A 2 1.62 -4.35 -27.36
C GLU A 2 2.59 -3.34 -26.75
N GLU A 3 2.23 -2.77 -25.60
CA GLU A 3 3.04 -1.76 -24.90
C GLU A 3 4.30 -2.42 -24.31
N THR A 4 5.46 -1.80 -24.51
CA THR A 4 6.74 -2.34 -24.02
C THR A 4 6.89 -2.16 -22.50
N PHE A 5 7.83 -2.90 -21.90
CA PHE A 5 8.14 -2.76 -20.48
C PHE A 5 8.59 -1.33 -20.13
N GLU A 6 9.41 -0.73 -20.98
CA GLU A 6 9.96 0.62 -20.84
C GLU A 6 8.86 1.68 -20.90
N GLN A 7 7.87 1.51 -21.79
CA GLN A 7 6.71 2.38 -21.90
C GLN A 7 5.88 2.31 -20.60
N ARG A 8 5.55 1.10 -20.13
CA ARG A 8 4.82 0.89 -18.87
C ARG A 8 5.56 1.44 -17.65
N LYS A 9 6.88 1.23 -17.59
CA LYS A 9 7.74 1.77 -16.52
C LYS A 9 7.72 3.29 -16.54
N LYS A 10 7.96 3.91 -17.71
CA LYS A 10 7.93 5.37 -17.85
C LYS A 10 6.57 5.93 -17.44
N TYR A 11 5.48 5.31 -17.88
CA TYR A 11 4.14 5.72 -17.47
C TYR A 11 3.95 5.64 -15.94
N CYS A 12 4.29 4.51 -15.33
CA CYS A 12 4.09 4.31 -13.89
C CYS A 12 4.94 5.22 -13.01
N LEU A 13 6.13 5.64 -13.46
CA LEU A 13 6.99 6.57 -12.71
C LEU A 13 6.55 8.04 -12.85
N ASN A 14 5.78 8.37 -13.88
CA ASN A 14 5.35 9.76 -14.14
C ASN A 14 3.84 9.98 -13.87
N LYS A 15 3.08 8.93 -13.57
CA LYS A 15 1.66 9.06 -13.21
C LYS A 15 1.52 9.74 -11.85
N LEU A 16 0.37 10.38 -11.66
CA LEU A 16 -0.05 10.87 -10.35
C LEU A 16 -0.31 9.69 -9.41
N ASP A 17 0.03 9.87 -8.14
CA ASP A 17 -0.34 8.93 -7.08
C ASP A 17 -1.85 9.03 -6.83
N LEU A 18 -2.56 7.91 -7.01
CA LEU A 18 -4.02 7.83 -6.88
C LEU A 18 -4.46 7.32 -5.50
N SER A 19 -3.52 7.12 -4.56
CA SER A 19 -3.87 6.82 -3.18
C SER A 19 -4.57 8.02 -2.52
N LYS A 20 -5.30 7.77 -1.42
CA LYS A 20 -5.91 8.86 -0.64
C LYS A 20 -4.87 9.85 -0.07
N LYS A 21 -3.62 9.38 0.12
CA LYS A 21 -2.52 10.21 0.59
C LYS A 21 -1.94 11.08 -0.54
N GLY A 22 -1.96 10.58 -1.78
CA GLY A 22 -1.43 11.28 -2.94
C GLY A 22 0.10 11.31 -3.00
N SER A 23 0.77 10.50 -2.17
CA SER A 23 2.22 10.33 -2.18
C SER A 23 2.61 8.96 -1.64
N VAL A 24 3.83 8.53 -1.98
CA VAL A 24 4.48 7.36 -1.38
C VAL A 24 4.72 7.61 0.11
N ASP A 25 4.52 6.57 0.93
CA ASP A 25 4.80 6.64 2.36
C ASP A 25 6.29 6.84 2.64
N GLU A 26 6.60 7.79 3.53
CA GLU A 26 7.96 8.24 3.84
C GLU A 26 8.84 7.08 4.31
N ASP A 27 8.28 6.20 5.15
CA ASP A 27 8.97 5.03 5.72
C ASP A 27 9.48 4.05 4.66
N ILE A 28 8.88 4.02 3.46
CA ILE A 28 9.25 3.10 2.38
C ILE A 28 9.70 3.81 1.11
N GLN A 29 9.80 5.15 1.14
CA GLN A 29 10.18 5.94 -0.02
C GLN A 29 11.55 5.52 -0.58
N HIS A 30 12.49 5.20 0.31
CA HIS A 30 13.83 4.72 -0.06
C HIS A 30 13.77 3.37 -0.80
N VAL A 31 12.96 2.42 -0.33
CA VAL A 31 12.73 1.12 -0.99
C VAL A 31 12.13 1.30 -2.38
N VAL A 32 11.07 2.12 -2.47
CA VAL A 32 10.39 2.40 -3.74
C VAL A 32 11.36 3.03 -4.74
N TYR A 33 12.17 3.99 -4.29
CA TYR A 33 13.21 4.60 -5.13
C TYR A 33 14.24 3.58 -5.61
N LEU A 34 14.75 2.75 -4.71
CA LEU A 34 15.75 1.73 -5.04
C LEU A 34 15.23 0.75 -6.10
N ILE A 35 14.02 0.19 -5.90
CA ILE A 35 13.39 -0.71 -6.88
C ILE A 35 13.22 -0.01 -8.23
N ASN A 36 12.77 1.24 -8.24
CA ASN A 36 12.54 1.98 -9.48
C ASN A 36 13.83 2.38 -10.21
N SER A 37 14.97 2.43 -9.51
CA SER A 37 16.29 2.66 -10.11
C SER A 37 16.77 1.45 -10.94
N CYS A 38 16.29 0.24 -10.64
CA CYS A 38 16.67 -0.99 -11.36
C CYS A 38 16.05 -1.04 -12.76
N LYS A 39 16.85 -1.29 -13.80
CA LYS A 39 16.39 -1.29 -15.20
C LYS A 39 15.20 -2.22 -15.48
N ASP A 40 15.15 -3.37 -14.80
CA ASP A 40 14.23 -4.46 -15.10
C ASP A 40 13.05 -4.57 -14.12
N LEU A 41 12.89 -3.57 -13.24
CA LEU A 41 11.87 -3.53 -12.21
C LEU A 41 11.20 -2.14 -12.16
N PHE A 42 9.94 -2.09 -11.73
CA PHE A 42 9.33 -0.85 -11.25
C PHE A 42 8.10 -1.12 -10.36
N THR A 43 7.83 -0.24 -9.42
CA THR A 43 6.64 -0.30 -8.56
C THR A 43 5.42 0.26 -9.28
N THR A 44 4.26 -0.38 -9.13
CA THR A 44 2.97 0.14 -9.63
C THR A 44 2.13 0.78 -8.53
N SER A 45 2.28 0.32 -7.29
CA SER A 45 1.69 0.89 -6.07
C SER A 45 2.41 0.35 -4.83
N SER A 46 2.27 1.05 -3.71
CA SER A 46 2.96 0.76 -2.46
C SER A 46 2.17 1.27 -1.25
N CYS A 47 2.35 0.66 -0.09
CA CYS A 47 1.85 1.13 1.22
C CYS A 47 2.79 0.62 2.31
N SER A 48 3.26 1.48 3.23
CA SER A 48 4.13 1.08 4.35
C SER A 48 3.43 0.20 5.39
N GLY A 49 2.11 0.12 5.28
CA GLY A 49 1.21 -0.46 6.27
C GLY A 49 0.36 0.65 6.87
N ARG A 50 -0.81 0.30 7.41
CA ARG A 50 -1.71 1.31 7.93
C ARG A 50 -2.64 0.78 9.01
N ILE A 51 -3.01 1.69 9.89
CA ILE A 51 -4.06 1.55 10.88
C ILE A 51 -5.30 2.23 10.29
N ILE A 52 -6.43 1.54 10.32
CA ILE A 52 -7.68 2.01 9.75
C ILE A 52 -8.80 1.76 10.75
N LEU A 53 -9.64 2.77 10.98
CA LEU A 53 -10.91 2.63 11.67
C LEU A 53 -12.03 2.89 10.67
N PHE A 54 -12.95 1.94 10.52
CA PHE A 54 -14.13 2.09 9.68
C PHE A 54 -15.40 1.93 10.51
N ASP A 55 -16.43 2.69 10.15
CA ASP A 55 -17.78 2.52 10.69
C ASP A 55 -18.38 1.25 10.06
N GLY A 56 -18.93 0.38 10.90
CA GLY A 56 -19.53 -0.87 10.48
C GLY A 56 -20.76 -0.66 9.60
N PHE A 57 -21.16 -1.70 8.87
CA PHE A 57 -22.42 -1.67 8.15
C PHE A 57 -23.53 -2.22 9.03
N PRO A 58 -24.74 -1.62 9.02
CA PRO A 58 -25.86 -2.11 9.82
C PRO A 58 -26.34 -3.52 9.43
N ASN A 59 -25.94 -4.06 8.27
CA ASN A 59 -26.33 -5.38 7.79
C ASN A 59 -25.11 -6.24 7.44
N ASN A 60 -24.80 -7.19 8.32
CA ASN A 60 -23.79 -8.24 8.16
C ASN A 60 -24.00 -9.05 6.85
N SER A 61 -23.17 -8.83 5.83
CA SER A 61 -22.75 -9.89 4.89
C SER A 61 -21.61 -9.41 3.98
N ASP A 62 -20.51 -10.16 4.06
CA ASP A 62 -19.33 -10.11 3.21
C ASP A 62 -18.41 -8.87 3.28
N VAL A 63 -17.11 -9.14 3.17
CA VAL A 63 -15.99 -8.19 3.25
C VAL A 63 -16.11 -7.15 2.14
N GLN A 64 -16.84 -6.05 2.37
CA GLN A 64 -17.01 -4.97 1.40
C GLN A 64 -16.11 -3.78 1.74
N LYS A 65 -15.01 -3.62 1.00
CA LYS A 65 -14.19 -2.38 1.02
C LYS A 65 -14.91 -1.18 0.38
N LYS A 66 -15.94 -1.42 -0.44
CA LYS A 66 -16.72 -0.38 -1.13
C LYS A 66 -17.87 0.09 -0.23
N GLY A 67 -18.01 1.40 -0.05
CA GLY A 67 -19.07 1.99 0.77
C GLY A 67 -18.75 2.11 2.26
N CYS A 68 -17.61 1.60 2.73
CA CYS A 68 -17.19 1.81 4.12
C CYS A 68 -16.92 3.29 4.38
N VAL A 69 -17.41 3.79 5.50
CA VAL A 69 -17.07 5.12 6.00
C VAL A 69 -15.75 5.00 6.76
N TRP A 70 -14.72 5.70 6.26
CA TRP A 70 -13.41 5.71 6.89
C TRP A 70 -13.42 6.77 7.99
N LEU A 71 -13.40 6.32 9.23
CA LEU A 71 -13.41 7.20 10.41
C LEU A 71 -12.01 7.75 10.69
N PHE A 72 -10.98 6.91 10.51
CA PHE A 72 -9.59 7.27 10.72
C PHE A 72 -8.62 6.43 9.86
N VAL A 73 -7.49 7.02 9.46
CA VAL A 73 -6.35 6.33 8.81
C VAL A 73 -5.05 6.94 9.27
N ALA A 74 -4.06 6.09 9.57
CA ALA A 74 -2.67 6.50 9.69
C ALA A 74 -1.74 5.48 9.00
N HIS A 75 -0.68 5.98 8.37
CA HIS A 75 0.43 5.18 7.83
C HIS A 75 1.63 5.16 8.80
N SER A 76 1.40 5.55 10.05
CA SER A 76 2.35 5.64 11.14
C SER A 76 1.64 5.31 12.47
N LYS A 77 2.37 5.39 13.58
CA LYS A 77 1.78 5.20 14.92
C LYS A 77 0.70 6.26 15.16
N CYS A 78 -0.44 5.84 15.69
CA CYS A 78 -1.51 6.73 16.16
C CYS A 78 -1.59 6.71 17.69
N THR A 79 -2.21 7.73 18.26
CA THR A 79 -2.51 7.82 19.69
C THR A 79 -3.90 7.25 19.99
N PHE A 80 -4.19 7.04 21.27
CA PHE A 80 -5.54 6.68 21.70
C PHE A 80 -6.56 7.77 21.36
N ASP A 81 -6.18 9.04 21.52
CA ASP A 81 -7.07 10.19 21.26
C ASP A 81 -7.41 10.33 19.77
N ASP A 82 -6.47 10.02 18.87
CA ASP A 82 -6.72 9.97 17.42
C ASP A 82 -7.84 8.98 17.09
N LEU A 83 -7.77 7.79 17.70
CA LEU A 83 -8.75 6.73 17.51
C LEU A 83 -10.10 7.10 18.12
N MET A 84 -10.12 7.65 19.34
CA MET A 84 -11.35 8.06 20.02
C MET A 84 -12.06 9.20 19.28
N SER A 85 -11.31 10.14 18.70
CA SER A 85 -11.86 11.21 17.85
C SER A 85 -12.55 10.63 16.62
N GLY A 86 -11.94 9.64 15.95
CA GLY A 86 -12.57 8.91 14.86
C GLY A 86 -13.82 8.13 15.29
N LEU A 87 -13.71 7.40 16.41
CA LEU A 87 -14.77 6.54 16.94
C LEU A 87 -16.01 7.33 17.40
N SER A 88 -15.83 8.54 17.93
CA SER A 88 -16.94 9.41 18.35
C SER A 88 -17.94 9.75 17.21
N ARG A 89 -17.51 9.58 15.96
CA ARG A 89 -18.30 9.80 14.75
C ARG A 89 -19.00 8.54 14.23
N SER A 90 -18.74 7.39 14.86
CA SER A 90 -19.33 6.10 14.48
C SER A 90 -20.81 6.06 14.81
N THR A 91 -21.60 5.49 13.90
CA THR A 91 -23.03 5.24 14.13
C THR A 91 -23.36 3.75 14.23
N ASN A 92 -22.39 2.88 13.96
CA ASN A 92 -22.51 1.42 14.02
C ASN A 92 -21.29 0.80 14.73
N ASP A 93 -21.15 -0.52 14.64
CA ASP A 93 -20.02 -1.29 15.15
C ASP A 93 -18.73 -0.95 14.39
N ALA A 94 -17.90 -0.09 14.98
CA ALA A 94 -16.63 0.28 14.37
C ALA A 94 -15.64 -0.88 14.38
N VAL A 95 -14.87 -1.02 13.31
CA VAL A 95 -13.80 -2.02 13.19
C VAL A 95 -12.46 -1.33 13.04
N LEU A 96 -11.55 -1.66 13.97
CA LEU A 96 -10.14 -1.29 13.91
C LEU A 96 -9.36 -2.39 13.20
N LYS A 97 -8.61 -2.03 12.15
CA LYS A 97 -7.83 -2.96 11.34
C LYS A 97 -6.42 -2.46 11.12
N PHE A 98 -5.49 -3.40 11.10
CA PHE A 98 -4.11 -3.23 10.68
C PHE A 98 -3.94 -3.90 9.32
N GLU A 99 -3.53 -3.14 8.31
CA GLU A 99 -3.09 -3.69 7.02
C GLU A 99 -1.57 -3.62 6.95
N PRO A 100 -0.89 -4.72 6.59
CA PRO A 100 0.56 -4.78 6.57
C PRO A 100 1.15 -3.96 5.43
N PHE A 101 2.47 -3.81 5.46
CA PHE A 101 3.26 -3.37 4.31
C PHE A 101 2.92 -4.17 3.05
N VAL A 102 2.81 -3.48 1.92
CA VAL A 102 2.58 -4.12 0.61
C VAL A 102 3.24 -3.32 -0.51
N LEU A 103 3.87 -4.04 -1.44
CA LEU A 103 4.40 -3.51 -2.69
C LEU A 103 3.86 -4.31 -3.87
N HIS A 104 3.47 -3.61 -4.93
CA HIS A 104 3.26 -4.22 -6.23
C HIS A 104 4.43 -3.85 -7.14
N VAL A 105 5.21 -4.85 -7.55
CA VAL A 105 6.37 -4.65 -8.42
C VAL A 105 6.19 -5.41 -9.72
N GLN A 106 6.32 -4.69 -10.83
CA GLN A 106 6.39 -5.29 -12.15
C GLN A 106 7.84 -5.66 -12.46
N CYS A 107 8.06 -6.94 -12.78
CA CYS A 107 9.34 -7.46 -13.21
C CYS A 107 9.34 -7.66 -14.72
N ARG A 108 10.48 -7.44 -15.38
CA ARG A 108 10.62 -7.68 -16.84
C ARG A 108 10.51 -9.17 -17.14
N ARG A 109 11.16 -10.00 -16.34
CA ARG A 109 11.25 -11.45 -16.53
C ARG A 109 10.73 -12.18 -15.31
N LEU A 110 10.35 -13.45 -15.50
CA LEU A 110 9.84 -14.29 -14.43
C LEU A 110 10.92 -14.58 -13.37
N GLU A 111 12.17 -14.72 -13.80
CA GLU A 111 13.31 -15.01 -12.92
C GLU A 111 13.57 -13.85 -11.95
N ASP A 112 13.40 -12.61 -12.42
CA ASP A 112 13.52 -11.41 -11.57
C ASP A 112 12.43 -11.39 -10.49
N ALA A 113 11.21 -11.83 -10.83
CA ALA A 113 10.10 -11.95 -9.88
C ALA A 113 10.33 -13.06 -8.84
N GLN A 114 10.85 -14.21 -9.28
CA GLN A 114 11.21 -15.31 -8.38
C GLN A 114 12.30 -14.89 -7.39
N LEU A 115 13.33 -14.18 -7.88
CA LEU A 115 14.41 -13.67 -7.03
C LEU A 115 13.88 -12.72 -5.95
N MET A 116 12.98 -11.80 -6.29
CA MET A 116 12.34 -10.90 -5.32
C MET A 116 11.68 -11.65 -4.16
N VAL A 117 10.84 -12.65 -4.48
CA VAL A 117 10.10 -13.42 -3.48
C VAL A 117 11.03 -14.26 -2.60
N LEU A 118 12.08 -14.83 -3.18
CA LEU A 118 13.07 -15.62 -2.45
C LEU A 118 13.90 -14.75 -1.49
N GLN A 119 14.22 -13.53 -1.89
CA GLN A 119 14.96 -12.59 -1.04
C GLN A 119 14.13 -12.06 0.14
N GLU A 120 12.81 -11.91 -0.01
CA GLU A 120 11.91 -11.57 1.09
C GLU A 120 11.94 -12.65 2.19
N SER A 121 11.94 -13.93 1.78
CA SER A 121 11.89 -15.09 2.69
C SER A 121 13.18 -15.34 3.48
N SER A 122 14.31 -14.78 3.01
CA SER A 122 15.65 -15.01 3.59
C SER A 122 16.20 -13.80 4.35
N GLY A 123 15.40 -12.72 4.51
CA GLY A 123 15.84 -11.47 5.12
C GLY A 123 16.75 -10.69 4.16
N CYS A 124 16.14 -9.95 3.24
CA CYS A 124 16.81 -9.27 2.14
C CYS A 124 17.77 -8.14 2.59
N PRO A 125 19.02 -8.09 2.09
CA PRO A 125 19.93 -6.95 2.29
C PRO A 125 19.62 -5.73 1.41
N VAL A 126 18.72 -5.84 0.43
CA VAL A 126 18.28 -4.72 -0.44
C VAL A 126 17.24 -3.82 0.27
N LEU A 127 16.68 -4.29 1.39
CA LEU A 127 15.75 -3.56 2.27
C LEU A 127 16.43 -3.11 3.59
N ARG A 128 17.77 -3.07 3.62
CA ARG A 128 18.55 -2.49 4.72
C ARG A 128 19.21 -1.19 4.30
#